data_AF-A0AA96T228-F1
#
_entry.id   AF-A0AA96T228-F1
#
_cell.length_a   1.000
_cell.length_b   1.000
_cell.length_c   1.000
_cell.angle_alpha   90.00
_cell.angle_beta   90.00
_cell.angle_gamma   90.00
#
_symmetry.space_group_name_H-M   'P 1'
#
loop_
_entity.id
_entity.type
_entity.pdbx_description
1 polymer ?
#
loop_
_entity_poly.entity_id
_entity_poly.type
_entity_poly.pdbx_seq_one_letter_code
_entity_poly.pdbx_strand_id
1 'polypeptide(L)'
;MTLYRFDGTPHQCVKFMQSIIGLIGNITRFEVYYHVEDIPNKYKGIPNVYYYEGEKDFTEKDYYLILHNDNQDITVLLGGGNCGYSGSGPSATTEILQICGVKMDYSRISKEKKIIENNVSIYHDLNFIIFEEKERRSLKRELSRRRLKVSMKFQNGHDKWQAKKVFQTLGYINSLSRRNESEENNFILPYLTGEEWADYATNNTLTLSNAVKMLDNTTLESMIKEICYEYSADFTIQCYE
;
A
#
# COMPACT_ATOMS: atom_id res chain seq x y z
N MET A 1 16.82 -14.23 -13.45
CA MET A 1 15.38 -14.30 -13.15
C MET A 1 15.18 -14.96 -11.79
N THR A 2 14.70 -14.20 -10.82
CA THR A 2 14.35 -14.60 -9.46
C THR A 2 12.85 -14.84 -9.38
N LEU A 3 12.44 -15.95 -8.74
CA LEU A 3 11.04 -16.34 -8.62
C LEU A 3 10.63 -16.41 -7.15
N TYR A 4 9.64 -15.60 -6.77
CA TYR A 4 8.95 -15.70 -5.50
C TYR A 4 7.59 -16.34 -5.74
N ARG A 5 7.25 -17.36 -4.96
CA ARG A 5 5.96 -18.04 -5.07
C ARG A 5 5.37 -18.25 -3.69
N PHE A 6 4.09 -17.94 -3.55
CA PHE A 6 3.37 -18.14 -2.31
C PHE A 6 1.96 -18.63 -2.60
N ASP A 7 1.61 -19.74 -1.95
CA ASP A 7 0.26 -20.27 -1.93
C ASP A 7 -0.26 -20.25 -0.50
N GLY A 8 -1.46 -19.72 -0.33
CA GLY A 8 -2.07 -19.48 0.97
C GLY A 8 -3.37 -18.69 0.81
N THR A 9 -4.02 -18.43 1.94
CA THR A 9 -5.24 -17.61 1.95
C THR A 9 -4.96 -16.20 1.42
N PRO A 10 -5.98 -15.47 0.92
CA PRO A 10 -5.79 -14.11 0.41
C PRO A 10 -5.10 -13.17 1.41
N HIS A 11 -5.47 -13.23 2.69
CA HIS A 11 -4.80 -12.45 3.74
C HIS A 11 -3.31 -12.80 3.89
N GLN A 12 -2.97 -14.09 3.83
CA GLN A 12 -1.58 -14.52 3.90
C GLN A 12 -0.79 -14.05 2.67
N CYS A 13 -1.40 -13.96 1.49
CA CYS A 13 -0.76 -13.39 0.31
C CYS A 13 -0.41 -11.91 0.52
N VAL A 14 -1.30 -11.12 1.15
CA VAL A 14 -1.00 -9.73 1.54
C VAL A 14 0.18 -9.67 2.52
N LYS A 15 0.19 -10.53 3.55
CA LYS A 15 1.29 -10.59 4.53
C LYS A 15 2.63 -11.00 3.91
N PHE A 16 2.60 -11.97 3.01
CA PHE A 16 3.76 -12.37 2.23
C PHE A 16 4.27 -11.19 1.38
N MET A 17 3.36 -10.49 0.71
CA MET A 17 3.71 -9.31 -0.08
C MET A 17 4.39 -8.23 0.77
N GLN A 18 3.85 -7.95 1.97
CA GLN A 18 4.45 -7.02 2.92
C GLN A 18 5.86 -7.43 3.37
N SER A 19 6.16 -8.73 3.46
CA SER A 19 7.47 -9.20 3.90
C SER A 19 8.54 -9.15 2.79
N ILE A 20 8.13 -9.20 1.52
CA ILE A 20 9.05 -9.21 0.37
C ILE A 20 9.11 -7.90 -0.42
N ILE A 21 8.29 -6.89 -0.11
CA ILE A 21 8.21 -5.64 -0.90
C ILE A 21 9.57 -4.94 -1.07
N GLY A 22 10.47 -5.05 -0.09
CA GLY A 22 11.84 -4.51 -0.18
C GLY A 22 12.79 -5.31 -1.08
N LEU A 23 12.40 -6.52 -1.51
CA LEU A 23 13.22 -7.41 -2.32
C LEU A 23 12.85 -7.42 -3.80
N ILE A 24 11.63 -6.99 -4.13
CA ILE A 24 11.05 -7.18 -5.47
C ILE A 24 11.06 -5.92 -6.34
N GLY A 25 11.37 -4.76 -5.76
CA GLY A 25 11.35 -3.48 -6.48
C GLY A 25 9.95 -3.04 -6.93
N ASN A 26 9.90 -2.16 -7.94
CA ASN A 26 8.66 -1.62 -8.48
C ASN A 26 8.02 -2.58 -9.49
N ILE A 27 6.73 -2.87 -9.32
CA ILE A 27 5.98 -3.80 -10.17
C ILE A 27 5.38 -3.07 -11.36
N THR A 28 5.99 -3.15 -12.54
CA THR A 28 5.52 -2.43 -13.74
C THR A 28 4.63 -3.27 -14.65
N ARG A 29 4.41 -4.54 -14.32
CA ARG A 29 3.46 -5.41 -15.03
C ARG A 29 2.79 -6.37 -14.06
N PHE A 30 1.50 -6.62 -14.28
CA PHE A 30 0.77 -7.63 -13.54
C PHE A 30 -0.26 -8.35 -14.40
N GLU A 31 -0.58 -9.56 -13.99
CA GLU A 31 -1.61 -10.39 -14.59
C GLU A 31 -2.53 -10.90 -13.48
N VAL A 32 -3.84 -10.73 -13.67
CA VAL A 32 -4.87 -11.24 -12.77
C VAL A 32 -5.77 -12.16 -13.56
N TYR A 33 -5.97 -13.36 -13.05
CA TYR A 33 -6.85 -14.37 -13.62
C TYR A 33 -7.93 -14.71 -12.61
N TYR A 34 -9.15 -14.87 -13.10
CA TYR A 34 -10.28 -15.32 -12.28
C TYR A 34 -10.51 -16.83 -12.44
N HIS A 35 -10.48 -17.29 -13.68
CA HIS A 35 -10.71 -18.69 -14.03
C HIS A 35 -9.39 -19.43 -14.23
N VAL A 36 -9.31 -20.68 -13.77
CA VAL A 36 -8.12 -21.52 -13.92
C VAL A 36 -7.82 -21.73 -15.39
N GLU A 37 -8.82 -22.00 -16.23
CA GLU A 37 -8.69 -22.19 -17.66
C GLU A 37 -7.94 -21.05 -18.37
N ASP A 38 -8.08 -19.81 -17.90
CA ASP A 38 -7.44 -18.62 -18.47
C ASP A 38 -5.96 -18.45 -18.07
N ILE A 39 -5.52 -19.13 -17.00
CA ILE A 39 -4.14 -19.06 -16.50
C ILE A 39 -3.20 -19.74 -17.53
N PRO A 40 -2.11 -19.09 -17.96
CA PRO A 40 -1.10 -19.71 -18.81
C PRO A 40 -0.53 -21.00 -18.21
N ASN A 41 -0.29 -22.03 -19.02
CA ASN A 41 0.20 -23.34 -18.55
C ASN A 41 1.50 -23.25 -17.72
N LYS A 42 2.35 -22.25 -17.98
CA LYS A 42 3.58 -22.00 -17.20
C LYS A 42 3.33 -21.60 -15.74
N TYR A 43 2.10 -21.24 -15.38
CA TYR A 43 1.67 -20.84 -14.04
C TYR A 43 0.64 -21.81 -13.43
N LYS A 44 0.41 -22.95 -14.10
CA LYS A 44 -0.51 -24.01 -13.67
C LYS A 44 0.24 -25.22 -13.16
N GLY A 45 -0.41 -25.97 -12.26
CA GLY A 45 0.07 -27.28 -11.84
C GLY A 45 1.49 -27.26 -11.26
N ILE A 46 1.92 -26.12 -10.69
CA ILE A 46 3.30 -25.99 -10.22
C ILE A 46 3.43 -26.79 -8.92
N PRO A 47 4.38 -27.72 -8.83
CA PRO A 47 4.57 -28.52 -7.63
C PRO A 47 4.94 -27.62 -6.45
N ASN A 48 4.13 -27.70 -5.40
CA ASN A 48 4.37 -27.08 -4.10
C ASN A 48 4.52 -28.18 -3.04
N VAL A 49 5.50 -28.00 -2.17
CA VAL A 49 5.80 -28.94 -1.09
C VAL A 49 5.29 -28.33 0.20
N TYR A 50 4.33 -29.00 0.83
CA TYR A 50 3.86 -28.64 2.16
C TYR A 50 4.26 -29.74 3.15
N TYR A 51 4.64 -29.32 4.35
CA TYR A 51 4.90 -30.24 5.46
C TYR A 51 3.76 -30.12 6.45
N TYR A 52 2.94 -31.16 6.58
CA TYR A 52 1.87 -31.25 7.58
C TYR A 52 2.14 -32.48 8.44
N GLU A 53 2.17 -32.29 9.77
CA GLU A 53 2.42 -33.36 10.75
C GLU A 53 3.70 -34.20 10.51
N GLY A 54 4.70 -33.63 9.84
CA GLY A 54 5.96 -34.31 9.53
C GLY A 54 5.94 -35.13 8.23
N GLU A 55 4.82 -35.18 7.53
CA GLU A 55 4.70 -35.79 6.21
C GLU A 55 4.82 -34.75 5.10
N LYS A 56 5.46 -35.18 4.00
CA LYS A 56 5.70 -34.36 2.82
C LYS A 56 4.58 -34.57 1.82
N ASP A 57 3.66 -33.63 1.74
CA ASP A 57 2.61 -33.63 0.74
C ASP A 57 3.00 -32.83 -0.50
N PHE A 58 2.68 -33.39 -1.66
CA PHE A 58 2.78 -32.73 -2.94
C PHE A 58 1.42 -32.21 -3.34
N THR A 59 1.33 -30.89 -3.50
CA THR A 59 0.13 -30.26 -4.05
C THR A 59 0.50 -29.49 -5.30
N GLU A 60 -0.35 -29.56 -6.30
CA GLU A 60 -0.26 -28.73 -7.49
C GLU A 60 -1.02 -27.43 -7.26
N LYS A 61 -0.43 -26.30 -7.67
CA LYS A 61 -1.00 -24.98 -7.47
C LYS A 61 -1.03 -24.16 -8.75
N ASP A 62 -2.14 -23.44 -8.89
CA ASP A 62 -2.36 -22.44 -9.93
C ASP A 62 -2.26 -21.05 -9.32
N TYR A 63 -1.60 -20.14 -10.03
CA TYR A 63 -1.35 -18.79 -9.56
C TYR A 63 -2.23 -17.77 -10.28
N TYR A 64 -3.04 -17.05 -9.52
CA TYR A 64 -4.08 -16.16 -10.02
C TYR A 64 -3.61 -14.70 -10.14
N LEU A 65 -2.62 -14.31 -9.34
CA LEU A 65 -1.98 -13.00 -9.42
C LEU A 65 -0.49 -13.19 -9.70
N ILE A 66 -0.04 -12.60 -10.81
CA ILE A 66 1.35 -12.63 -11.26
C ILE A 66 1.85 -11.18 -11.30
N LEU A 67 2.98 -10.91 -10.66
CA LEU A 67 3.61 -9.60 -10.65
C LEU A 67 5.00 -9.70 -11.27
N HIS A 68 5.37 -8.69 -12.05
CA HIS A 68 6.69 -8.56 -12.65
C HIS A 68 7.28 -7.19 -12.31
N ASN A 69 8.54 -7.17 -11.90
CA ASN A 69 9.24 -5.91 -11.67
C ASN A 69 9.61 -5.20 -12.98
N ASP A 70 10.05 -3.95 -12.86
CA ASP A 70 10.53 -3.06 -13.94
C ASP A 70 11.38 -3.75 -15.02
N ASN A 71 12.37 -4.55 -14.61
CA ASN A 71 13.30 -5.22 -15.52
C ASN A 71 12.87 -6.65 -15.87
N GLN A 72 11.71 -7.11 -15.39
CA GLN A 72 11.19 -8.48 -15.50
C GLN A 72 12.12 -9.58 -14.95
N ASP A 73 13.16 -9.19 -14.21
CA ASP A 73 14.08 -10.09 -13.54
C ASP A 73 13.44 -10.78 -12.35
N ILE A 74 12.39 -10.21 -11.77
CA ILE A 74 11.67 -10.75 -10.62
C ILE A 74 10.23 -11.04 -11.02
N THR A 75 9.79 -12.27 -10.73
CA THR A 75 8.40 -12.69 -10.86
C THR A 75 7.87 -13.12 -9.50
N VAL A 76 6.70 -12.61 -9.12
CA VAL A 76 5.98 -13.02 -7.91
C VAL A 76 4.69 -13.73 -8.33
N LEU A 77 4.49 -14.95 -7.86
CA LEU A 77 3.32 -15.77 -8.13
C LEU A 77 2.50 -15.97 -6.85
N LEU A 78 1.22 -15.58 -6.87
CA LEU A 78 0.34 -15.61 -5.69
C LEU A 78 -0.93 -16.44 -5.96
N GLY A 79 -1.08 -17.54 -5.21
CA GLY A 79 -2.15 -18.53 -5.37
C GLY A 79 -3.50 -18.03 -4.83
N GLY A 80 -3.51 -17.44 -3.63
CA GLY A 80 -4.70 -16.78 -3.07
C GLY A 80 -5.03 -15.41 -3.69
N GLY A 81 -4.36 -15.06 -4.79
CA GLY A 81 -4.35 -13.73 -5.36
C GLY A 81 -5.64 -13.27 -6.01
N ASN A 82 -6.56 -14.18 -6.42
CA ASN A 82 -7.88 -13.83 -6.97
C ASN A 82 -8.83 -15.05 -7.16
N CYS A 83 -9.07 -15.88 -6.13
CA CYS A 83 -9.97 -17.03 -6.26
C CYS A 83 -11.43 -16.70 -5.84
N GLY A 84 -12.39 -16.88 -6.77
CA GLY A 84 -13.84 -16.86 -6.48
C GLY A 84 -14.56 -15.49 -6.56
N TYR A 85 -15.90 -15.53 -6.65
CA TYR A 85 -16.78 -14.35 -6.76
C TYR A 85 -16.72 -13.50 -5.50
N SER A 86 -16.79 -12.16 -5.65
CA SER A 86 -17.03 -11.15 -4.60
C SER A 86 -16.60 -11.59 -3.18
N GLY A 87 -15.29 -11.61 -2.93
CA GLY A 87 -14.73 -12.18 -1.70
C GLY A 87 -13.32 -11.70 -1.39
N SER A 88 -12.63 -12.43 -0.52
CA SER A 88 -11.31 -12.06 0.00
C SER A 88 -10.19 -12.08 -1.06
N GLY A 89 -10.35 -12.79 -2.18
CA GLY A 89 -9.40 -12.81 -3.30
C GLY A 89 -9.23 -11.44 -3.96
N PRO A 90 -10.27 -10.90 -4.63
CA PRO A 90 -10.24 -9.55 -5.22
C PRO A 90 -9.80 -8.44 -4.24
N SER A 91 -10.18 -8.58 -2.97
CA SER A 91 -9.75 -7.69 -1.88
C SER A 91 -8.23 -7.74 -1.70
N ALA A 92 -7.65 -8.94 -1.59
CA ALA A 92 -6.22 -9.12 -1.46
C ALA A 92 -5.46 -8.64 -2.71
N THR A 93 -5.97 -8.89 -3.92
CA THR A 93 -5.36 -8.35 -5.16
C THR A 93 -5.28 -6.83 -5.08
N THR A 94 -6.38 -6.18 -4.67
CA THR A 94 -6.47 -4.72 -4.55
C THR A 94 -5.46 -4.20 -3.51
N GLU A 95 -5.39 -4.83 -2.34
CA GLU A 95 -4.42 -4.49 -1.30
C GLU A 95 -2.98 -4.67 -1.78
N ILE A 96 -2.67 -5.78 -2.46
CA ILE A 96 -1.33 -6.07 -3.00
C ILE A 96 -0.92 -5.04 -4.05
N LEU A 97 -1.80 -4.72 -4.99
CA LEU A 97 -1.52 -3.68 -6.00
C LEU A 97 -1.29 -2.31 -5.34
N GLN A 98 -2.03 -1.98 -4.27
CA GLN A 98 -1.81 -0.77 -3.49
C GLN A 98 -0.47 -0.77 -2.73
N ILE A 99 -0.05 -1.90 -2.16
CA ILE A 99 1.30 -2.08 -1.57
C ILE A 99 2.38 -1.84 -2.63
N CYS A 100 2.17 -2.35 -3.84
CA CYS A 100 3.07 -2.16 -4.98
C CYS A 100 3.07 -0.74 -5.55
N GLY A 101 2.19 0.16 -5.07
CA GLY A 101 2.05 1.51 -5.60
C GLY A 101 1.36 1.59 -6.97
N VAL A 102 0.72 0.51 -7.44
CA VAL A 102 -0.04 0.48 -8.69
C VAL A 102 -1.35 1.25 -8.47
N LYS A 103 -1.57 2.35 -9.19
CA LYS A 103 -2.81 3.14 -9.12
C LYS A 103 -3.65 2.94 -10.38
N MET A 104 -4.82 2.35 -10.21
CA MET A 104 -5.76 2.05 -11.30
C MET A 104 -7.21 2.12 -10.79
N ASP A 105 -8.18 1.98 -11.70
CA ASP A 105 -9.55 1.65 -11.32
C ASP A 105 -9.60 0.23 -10.75
N TYR A 106 -9.58 0.09 -9.41
CA TYR A 106 -9.57 -1.21 -8.76
C TYR A 106 -10.91 -1.94 -8.90
N SER A 107 -11.99 -1.25 -9.29
CA SER A 107 -13.27 -1.92 -9.57
C SER A 107 -13.16 -2.93 -10.72
N ARG A 108 -12.14 -2.81 -11.57
CA ARG A 108 -11.81 -3.79 -12.61
C ARG A 108 -11.49 -5.17 -12.03
N ILE A 109 -10.80 -5.23 -10.89
CA ILE A 109 -10.36 -6.49 -10.25
C ILE A 109 -11.54 -7.41 -9.94
N SER A 110 -12.69 -6.86 -9.54
CA SER A 110 -13.89 -7.64 -9.21
C SER A 110 -14.85 -7.83 -10.39
N LYS A 111 -14.66 -7.11 -11.51
CA LYS A 111 -15.56 -7.12 -12.67
C LYS A 111 -14.98 -7.89 -13.86
N GLU A 112 -13.68 -7.78 -14.09
CA GLU A 112 -13.00 -8.39 -15.22
C GLU A 112 -12.51 -9.79 -14.86
N LYS A 113 -12.73 -10.75 -15.78
CA LYS A 113 -12.29 -12.15 -15.60
C LYS A 113 -10.79 -12.33 -15.77
N LYS A 114 -10.16 -11.41 -16.50
CA LYS A 114 -8.75 -11.44 -16.84
C LYS A 114 -8.27 -10.01 -17.04
N ILE A 115 -7.17 -9.67 -16.38
CA ILE A 115 -6.52 -8.37 -16.49
C ILE A 115 -5.05 -8.62 -16.76
N ILE A 116 -4.51 -8.00 -17.80
CA ILE A 116 -3.08 -8.00 -18.09
C ILE A 116 -2.70 -6.55 -18.34
N GLU A 117 -1.88 -5.99 -17.47
CA GLU A 117 -1.41 -4.62 -17.58
C GLU A 117 0.11 -4.60 -17.70
N ASN A 118 0.60 -3.80 -18.65
CA ASN A 118 2.02 -3.62 -18.90
C ASN A 118 2.37 -2.14 -18.74
N ASN A 119 3.61 -1.86 -18.33
CA ASN A 119 4.11 -0.50 -18.13
C ASN A 119 3.23 0.33 -17.18
N VAL A 120 2.77 -0.29 -16.09
CA VAL A 120 1.91 0.40 -15.12
C VAL A 120 2.68 1.50 -14.40
N SER A 121 2.06 2.66 -14.26
CA SER A 121 2.62 3.77 -13.51
C SER A 121 2.57 3.48 -12.01
N ILE A 122 3.72 3.66 -11.36
CA ILE A 122 3.89 3.40 -9.93
C ILE A 122 3.99 4.69 -9.15
N TYR A 123 3.21 4.75 -8.07
CA TYR A 123 3.05 5.91 -7.22
C TYR A 123 3.16 5.50 -5.75
N HIS A 124 4.28 5.89 -5.16
CA HIS A 124 4.56 5.69 -3.74
C HIS A 124 4.46 7.01 -2.99
N ASP A 125 3.33 7.69 -3.12
CA ASP A 125 3.09 8.94 -2.40
C ASP A 125 2.54 8.68 -1.00
N LEU A 126 2.93 9.53 -0.04
CA LEU A 126 2.40 9.56 1.32
C LEU A 126 2.27 11.01 1.77
N ASN A 127 1.04 11.41 2.05
CA ASN A 127 0.67 12.78 2.33
C ASN A 127 0.03 12.88 3.71
N PHE A 128 0.38 13.92 4.45
CA PHE A 128 -0.16 14.19 5.78
C PHE A 128 -0.68 15.62 5.91
N ILE A 129 -1.82 15.74 6.57
CA ILE A 129 -2.17 16.96 7.29
C ILE A 129 -1.94 16.67 8.77
N ILE A 130 -1.05 17.44 9.38
CA ILE A 130 -0.61 17.23 10.76
C ILE A 130 -1.41 18.15 11.69
N PHE A 131 -1.98 17.56 12.72
CA PHE A 131 -2.85 18.23 13.68
C PHE A 131 -2.32 18.11 15.10
N GLU A 132 -2.57 19.15 15.88
CA GLU A 132 -2.51 19.15 17.33
C GLU A 132 -3.95 19.05 17.88
N GLU A 133 -4.25 17.98 18.64
CA GLU A 133 -5.54 17.86 19.33
C GLU A 133 -5.59 18.89 20.48
N LYS A 134 -6.48 19.90 20.37
CA LYS A 134 -6.82 20.72 21.53
C LYS A 134 -7.71 19.91 22.46
N GLU A 135 -7.53 20.12 23.77
CA GLU A 135 -8.14 19.35 24.86
C GLU A 135 -9.57 18.85 24.57
N ARG A 136 -9.81 17.58 24.94
CA ARG A 136 -11.06 16.81 24.81
C ARG A 136 -12.26 17.46 25.53
N ARG A 137 -12.78 18.57 25.03
CA ARG A 137 -14.04 19.16 25.53
C ARG A 137 -15.22 18.98 24.58
N SER A 138 -15.06 18.46 23.36
CA SER A 138 -16.21 18.05 22.55
C SER A 138 -15.88 16.98 21.51
N LEU A 139 -16.90 16.19 21.13
CA LEU A 139 -16.86 15.06 20.18
C LEU A 139 -16.58 15.45 18.71
N LYS A 140 -16.27 16.72 18.42
CA LYS A 140 -16.04 17.20 17.05
C LYS A 140 -14.55 17.45 16.79
N ARG A 141 -14.05 16.91 15.67
CA ARG A 141 -12.70 17.17 15.10
C ARG A 141 -12.38 18.67 14.91
N GLU A 142 -13.39 19.54 14.97
CA GLU A 142 -13.34 21.00 14.76
C GLU A 142 -12.41 21.78 15.72
N LEU A 143 -11.87 21.18 16.79
CA LEU A 143 -10.95 21.85 17.71
C LEU A 143 -9.46 21.57 17.46
N SER A 144 -9.10 20.76 16.47
CA SER A 144 -7.69 20.44 16.21
C SER A 144 -6.98 21.56 15.45
N ARG A 145 -5.85 22.08 15.97
CA ARG A 145 -5.03 23.07 15.25
C ARG A 145 -4.22 22.36 14.17
N ARG A 146 -4.37 22.76 12.92
CA ARG A 146 -3.47 22.31 11.84
C ARG A 146 -2.09 22.94 12.04
N ARG A 147 -1.05 22.14 11.86
CA ARG A 147 0.34 22.53 12.09
C ARG A 147 1.09 22.55 10.77
N LEU A 148 1.12 21.41 10.08
CA LEU A 148 1.87 21.23 8.84
C LEU A 148 1.05 20.47 7.79
N LYS A 149 1.28 20.76 6.52
CA LYS A 149 0.90 19.94 5.38
C LYS A 149 2.17 19.37 4.76
N VAL A 150 2.23 18.06 4.62
CA VAL A 150 3.41 17.34 4.14
C VAL A 150 3.01 16.49 2.96
N SER A 151 3.75 16.60 1.86
CA SER A 151 3.65 15.70 0.72
C SER A 151 4.97 15.00 0.53
N MET A 152 4.96 13.67 0.37
CA MET A 152 6.18 12.88 0.17
C MET A 152 5.99 11.91 -0.97
N LYS A 153 7.06 11.70 -1.74
CA LYS A 153 7.14 10.73 -2.81
C LYS A 153 8.37 9.85 -2.63
N PHE A 154 8.16 8.54 -2.58
CA PHE A 154 9.19 7.55 -2.36
C PHE A 154 9.56 6.83 -3.67
N GLN A 155 10.78 6.30 -3.73
CA GLN A 155 11.23 5.53 -4.90
C GLN A 155 10.61 4.12 -4.95
N ASN A 156 10.30 3.54 -3.79
CA ASN A 156 9.74 2.20 -3.67
C ASN A 156 8.72 2.10 -2.52
N GLY A 157 7.93 1.02 -2.53
CA GLY A 157 6.88 0.78 -1.55
C GLY A 157 7.40 0.42 -0.15
N HIS A 158 8.61 -0.14 -0.06
CA HIS A 158 9.23 -0.49 1.22
C HIS A 158 9.54 0.75 2.05
N ASP A 159 10.20 1.75 1.46
CA ASP A 159 10.58 2.99 2.14
C ASP A 159 9.35 3.77 2.57
N LYS A 160 8.35 3.87 1.69
CA LYS A 160 7.03 4.44 2.04
C LYS A 160 6.42 3.75 3.27
N TRP A 161 6.48 2.42 3.33
CA TRP A 161 5.91 1.65 4.43
C TRP A 161 6.66 1.85 5.74
N GLN A 162 8.00 1.86 5.71
CA GLN A 162 8.82 2.11 6.89
C GLN A 162 8.64 3.55 7.39
N ALA A 163 8.64 4.53 6.49
CA ALA A 163 8.37 5.92 6.84
C ALA A 163 7.01 6.05 7.52
N LYS A 164 5.95 5.44 6.96
CA LYS A 164 4.61 5.46 7.58
C LYS A 164 4.63 4.90 9.01
N LYS A 165 5.37 3.82 9.28
CA LYS A 165 5.53 3.28 10.64
C LYS A 165 6.23 4.25 11.58
N VAL A 166 7.26 4.96 11.11
CA VAL A 166 7.92 6.00 11.92
C VAL A 166 6.95 7.15 12.20
N PHE A 167 6.16 7.60 11.23
CA PHE A 167 5.11 8.59 11.48
C PHE A 167 4.06 8.13 12.52
N GLN A 168 3.75 6.83 12.57
CA GLN A 168 2.85 6.27 13.60
C GLN A 168 3.40 6.40 15.03
N THR A 169 4.72 6.53 15.21
CA THR A 169 5.29 6.78 16.55
C THR A 169 5.10 8.22 17.01
N LEU A 170 4.87 9.15 16.08
CA LEU A 170 4.59 10.55 16.38
C LEU A 170 3.14 10.76 16.82
N GLY A 171 2.22 9.88 16.42
CA GLY A 171 0.83 9.98 16.78
C GLY A 171 -0.10 9.09 15.96
N TYR A 172 -1.37 9.45 15.92
CA TYR A 172 -2.41 8.63 15.30
C TYR A 172 -2.61 9.01 13.84
N ILE A 173 -2.43 8.03 12.95
CA ILE A 173 -2.69 8.19 11.52
C ILE A 173 -4.11 7.75 11.19
N ASN A 174 -4.85 8.59 10.47
CA ASN A 174 -6.14 8.22 9.90
C ASN A 174 -6.16 8.56 8.41
N SER A 175 -6.76 7.69 7.59
CA SER A 175 -6.90 7.97 6.16
C SER A 175 -7.88 9.12 5.92
N LEU A 176 -7.54 10.00 4.99
CA LEU A 176 -8.44 11.00 4.42
C LEU A 176 -9.23 10.32 3.29
N SER A 177 -10.11 9.38 3.62
CA SER A 177 -10.99 8.75 2.62
C SER A 177 -12.13 9.69 2.20
N ARG A 178 -12.71 9.42 1.01
CA ARG A 178 -13.75 10.12 0.18
C ARG A 178 -14.72 11.14 0.83
N ARG A 179 -14.90 11.18 2.15
CA ARG A 179 -15.93 11.98 2.85
C ARG A 179 -15.51 13.40 3.24
N ASN A 180 -14.23 13.75 3.15
CA ASN A 180 -13.72 15.05 3.61
C ASN A 180 -12.90 15.76 2.52
N GLU A 181 -13.37 15.81 1.28
CA GLU A 181 -12.81 16.71 0.26
C GLU A 181 -13.30 18.15 0.51
N SER A 182 -12.94 18.72 1.66
CA SER A 182 -12.88 20.17 1.79
C SER A 182 -11.74 20.67 0.90
N GLU A 183 -11.89 21.83 0.24
CA GLU A 183 -10.88 22.46 -0.64
C GLU A 183 -9.46 22.52 -0.04
N GLU A 184 -9.35 22.47 1.30
CA GLU A 184 -8.09 22.52 2.04
C GLU A 184 -7.32 21.17 2.08
N ASN A 185 -7.96 20.06 1.71
CA ASN A 185 -7.37 18.72 1.64
C ASN A 185 -6.88 18.36 0.23
N ASN A 186 -6.74 19.35 -0.64
CA ASN A 186 -6.31 19.17 -2.02
C ASN A 186 -4.81 18.84 -2.09
N PHE A 187 -4.48 17.56 -2.08
CA PHE A 187 -3.22 17.05 -2.60
C PHE A 187 -3.41 16.84 -4.11
N ILE A 188 -2.58 17.49 -4.93
CA ILE A 188 -2.67 17.37 -6.38
C ILE A 188 -1.96 16.06 -6.78
N LEU A 189 -2.76 15.06 -7.16
CA LEU A 189 -2.27 13.75 -7.58
C LEU A 189 -2.78 13.44 -9.00
N PRO A 190 -1.99 12.77 -9.85
CA PRO A 190 -2.42 12.39 -11.19
C PRO A 190 -3.34 11.15 -11.21
N TYR A 191 -3.79 10.68 -10.04
CA TYR A 191 -4.60 9.48 -9.87
C TYR A 191 -5.61 9.65 -8.73
N LEU A 192 -6.62 8.77 -8.71
CA LEU A 192 -7.65 8.77 -7.68
C LEU A 192 -7.23 7.97 -6.44
N THR A 193 -7.55 8.50 -5.25
CA THR A 193 -7.26 7.86 -3.95
C THR A 193 -8.50 7.30 -3.26
N GLY A 194 -9.67 7.47 -3.87
CA GLY A 194 -10.96 7.17 -3.22
C GLY A 194 -11.23 5.70 -2.92
N GLU A 195 -10.46 4.77 -3.49
CA GLU A 195 -10.59 3.31 -3.33
C GLU A 195 -9.42 2.70 -2.57
N GLU A 196 -8.61 3.55 -1.92
CA GLU A 196 -7.48 3.09 -1.13
C GLU A 196 -7.93 2.50 0.22
N TRP A 197 -7.30 1.40 0.60
CA TRP A 197 -7.38 0.85 1.95
C TRP A 197 -6.76 1.83 2.94
N ALA A 198 -7.33 1.94 4.14
CA ALA A 198 -6.84 2.87 5.16
C ALA A 198 -5.35 2.64 5.49
N ASP A 199 -4.92 1.39 5.52
CA ASP A 199 -3.53 1.01 5.82
C ASP A 199 -2.54 1.41 4.71
N TYR A 200 -3.01 1.58 3.47
CA TYR A 200 -2.18 1.96 2.30
C TYR A 200 -2.53 3.32 1.71
N ALA A 201 -3.41 4.06 2.38
CA ALA A 201 -3.89 5.37 1.93
C ALA A 201 -2.72 6.33 1.69
N THR A 202 -2.78 7.01 0.56
CA THR A 202 -1.87 8.08 0.15
C THR A 202 -2.12 9.30 1.01
N ASN A 203 -3.37 9.75 1.12
CA ASN A 203 -3.73 10.95 1.86
C ASN A 203 -4.18 10.60 3.28
N ASN A 204 -3.55 11.21 4.28
CA ASN A 204 -3.77 10.89 5.68
C ASN A 204 -3.80 12.16 6.54
N THR A 205 -4.38 12.04 7.74
CA THR A 205 -4.14 12.95 8.86
C THR A 205 -3.18 12.30 9.84
N LEU A 206 -2.30 13.09 10.44
CA LEU A 206 -1.49 12.69 11.59
C LEU A 206 -1.86 13.56 12.78
N THR A 207 -2.51 12.99 13.78
CA THR A 207 -2.79 13.68 15.05
C THR A 207 -1.66 13.42 16.02
N LEU A 208 -0.91 14.47 16.36
CA LEU A 208 0.27 14.39 17.22
C LEU A 208 -0.08 13.87 18.62
N SER A 209 0.75 12.96 19.12
CA SER A 209 0.64 12.44 20.48
C SER A 209 1.07 13.50 21.51
N ASN A 210 0.70 13.29 22.78
CA ASN A 210 1.09 14.19 23.87
C ASN A 210 2.61 14.38 24.01
N ALA A 211 3.42 13.40 23.59
CA ALA A 211 4.87 13.45 23.67
C ALA A 211 5.51 14.48 22.70
N VAL A 212 4.88 14.70 21.55
CA VAL A 212 5.45 15.55 20.48
C VAL A 212 4.56 16.74 20.11
N LYS A 213 3.33 16.82 20.61
CA LYS A 213 2.40 17.91 20.28
C LYS A 213 2.86 19.29 20.78
N MET A 214 3.71 19.32 21.80
CA MET A 214 4.24 20.56 22.39
C MET A 214 5.45 21.12 21.63
N LEU A 215 5.98 20.38 20.65
CA LEU A 215 7.06 20.88 19.80
C LEU A 215 6.56 22.08 18.99
N ASP A 216 7.42 23.08 18.84
CA ASP A 216 7.16 24.18 17.91
C ASP A 216 7.20 23.69 16.45
N ASN A 217 6.68 24.50 15.52
CA ASN A 217 6.61 24.10 14.11
C ASN A 217 7.99 23.89 13.48
N THR A 218 9.01 24.65 13.90
CA THR A 218 10.37 24.53 13.36
C THR A 218 10.99 23.19 13.78
N THR A 219 10.89 22.83 15.05
CA THR A 219 11.38 21.54 15.56
C THR A 219 10.62 20.37 14.94
N LEU A 220 9.29 20.49 14.82
CA LEU A 220 8.45 19.46 14.18
C LEU A 220 8.81 19.30 12.69
N GLU A 221 8.99 20.40 11.96
CA GLU A 221 9.40 20.40 10.56
C GLU A 221 10.77 19.73 10.39
N SER A 222 11.76 20.09 11.23
CA SER A 222 13.08 19.45 11.22
C SER A 222 12.99 17.94 11.44
N MET A 223 12.21 17.49 12.42
CA MET A 223 12.01 16.06 12.68
C MET A 223 11.40 15.34 11.46
N ILE A 224 10.44 15.95 10.79
CA ILE A 224 9.82 15.38 9.58
C ILE A 224 10.83 15.32 8.43
N LYS A 225 11.64 16.37 8.25
CA LYS A 225 12.72 16.40 7.25
C LYS A 225 13.70 15.25 7.45
N GLU A 226 14.13 14.98 8.68
CA GLU A 226 15.02 13.86 8.99
C GLU A 226 14.40 12.51 8.61
N ILE A 227 13.10 12.30 8.89
CA ILE A 227 12.39 11.09 8.44
C ILE A 227 12.38 10.99 6.92
N CYS A 228 12.11 12.10 6.22
CA CYS A 228 12.11 12.10 4.75
C CYS A 228 13.51 11.81 4.17
N TYR A 229 14.58 12.34 4.77
CA TYR A 229 15.96 12.09 4.33
C TYR A 229 16.38 10.63 4.56
N GLU A 230 16.07 10.05 5.72
CA GLU A 230 16.37 8.63 6.04
C GLU A 230 15.80 7.68 4.99
N TYR A 231 14.59 7.97 4.49
CA TYR A 231 13.89 7.14 3.52
C TYR A 231 13.97 7.67 2.08
N SER A 232 14.92 8.58 1.81
CA SER A 232 15.18 9.13 0.46
C SER A 232 13.92 9.63 -0.27
N ALA A 233 13.00 10.24 0.46
CA ALA A 233 11.77 10.78 -0.09
C ALA A 233 12.00 12.16 -0.70
N ASP A 234 11.40 12.42 -1.87
CA ASP A 234 11.17 13.80 -2.32
C ASP A 234 9.99 14.36 -1.52
N PHE A 235 10.10 15.58 -1.00
CA PHE A 235 9.05 16.11 -0.13
C PHE A 235 8.84 17.62 -0.23
N THR A 236 7.64 18.04 0.15
CA THR A 236 7.30 19.44 0.43
C THR A 236 6.62 19.53 1.79
N ILE A 237 6.95 20.59 2.54
CA ILE A 237 6.33 20.89 3.83
C ILE A 237 5.84 22.33 3.79
N GLN A 238 4.59 22.53 4.17
CA GLN A 238 3.97 23.82 4.34
C GLN A 238 3.50 23.98 5.78
N CYS A 239 3.95 25.04 6.45
CA CYS A 239 3.39 25.42 7.75
C CYS A 239 2.02 26.07 7.58
N TYR A 240 1.06 25.71 8.42
CA TYR A 240 -0.16 26.50 8.62
C TYR A 240 0.15 27.62 9.62
N GLU A 241 -0.32 28.84 9.31
CA GLU A 241 -0.25 30.01 10.20
C GLU A 241 -1.11 29.81 11.47
#